data_AF-A0AAD6X339-F1
#
_entry.id   AF-A0AAD6X339-F1
#
_cell.length_a   1.000
_cell.length_b   1.000
_cell.length_c   1.000
_cell.angle_alpha   90.00
_cell.angle_beta   90.00
_cell.angle_gamma   90.00
#
_symmetry.space_group_name_H-M   'P 1'
#
loop_
_entity.id
_entity.type
_entity.pdbx_description
1 polymer ?
#
loop_
_entity_poly.entity_id
_entity_poly.type
_entity_poly.pdbx_seq_one_letter_code
_entity_poly.pdbx_strand_id
1 'polypeptide(L)'
;MPTAFTTISIASQPHARHTTAKPRAPLGPEQKRERREARESKQERIDAAVSAWFSDTMALADKLAVEFDMQPKYFHELFFQGGARMVTHQEHVNPYNAFKSEKAAECRDRGEAKNAPQLHADYHEEYRSLTMEEKDALVERWLKNRNSSVSLRRATPRAKIQDVSNIVRNMKLLMCGLSTRVGVEGFFCIVRNSADFHIAPQWFFTSRELEQYMPIATRKKWVTAEVGTKVEAFAVAGCDVLSAWLVFLLDSGYTNAIIDLLRTSKQKADYLKAGIREGLAEKLS
;
A
#
# COMPACT_ATOMS: atom_id res chain seq x y z
N MET A 1 -9.93 -40.31 62.83
CA MET A 1 -11.06 -39.76 62.05
C MET A 1 -10.48 -38.92 60.90
N PRO A 2 -10.23 -39.49 59.71
CA PRO A 2 -9.82 -38.71 58.55
C PRO A 2 -11.04 -38.35 57.68
N THR A 3 -11.16 -37.07 57.34
CA THR A 3 -12.17 -36.47 56.45
C THR A 3 -11.87 -36.80 54.99
N ALA A 4 -12.88 -37.34 54.29
CA ALA A 4 -12.79 -37.65 52.86
C ALA A 4 -13.00 -36.39 52.01
N PHE A 5 -12.09 -36.15 51.06
CA PHE A 5 -12.27 -35.16 50.00
C PHE A 5 -13.13 -35.76 48.88
N THR A 6 -14.28 -35.13 48.62
CA THR A 6 -15.17 -35.46 47.50
C THR A 6 -14.70 -34.75 46.24
N THR A 7 -14.17 -35.52 45.28
CA THR A 7 -13.83 -35.03 43.94
C THR A 7 -15.11 -34.90 43.10
N ILE A 8 -15.49 -33.68 42.74
CA ILE A 8 -16.59 -33.41 41.79
C ILE A 8 -16.07 -33.62 40.37
N SER A 9 -16.54 -34.68 39.71
CA SER A 9 -16.30 -34.94 38.29
C SER A 9 -17.27 -34.10 37.45
N ILE A 10 -16.77 -33.06 36.80
CA ILE A 10 -17.55 -32.27 35.83
C ILE A 10 -17.49 -32.99 34.48
N ALA A 11 -18.57 -33.71 34.15
CA ALA A 11 -18.75 -34.31 32.84
C ALA A 11 -18.98 -33.19 31.78
N SER A 12 -17.95 -32.90 31.00
CA SER A 12 -18.03 -32.01 29.84
C SER A 12 -18.90 -32.65 28.77
N GLN A 13 -20.07 -32.07 28.48
CA GLN A 13 -20.90 -32.52 27.36
C GLN A 13 -20.17 -32.25 26.02
N PRO A 14 -20.13 -33.23 25.09
CA PRO A 14 -19.54 -33.02 23.78
C PRO A 14 -20.43 -32.09 22.95
N HIS A 15 -19.86 -30.98 22.48
CA HIS A 15 -20.49 -30.13 21.48
C HIS A 15 -20.80 -30.95 20.21
N ALA A 16 -22.09 -30.97 19.83
CA ALA A 16 -22.54 -31.58 18.59
C ALA A 16 -21.82 -30.93 17.40
N ARG A 17 -21.00 -31.71 16.69
CA ARG A 17 -20.37 -31.29 15.45
C ARG A 17 -21.46 -30.98 14.43
N HIS A 18 -21.39 -29.79 13.83
CA HIS A 18 -22.16 -29.39 12.66
C HIS A 18 -22.18 -30.55 11.64
N THR A 19 -23.37 -31.01 11.27
CA THR A 19 -23.54 -32.02 10.23
C THR A 19 -22.98 -31.47 8.91
N THR A 20 -22.05 -32.21 8.31
CA THR A 20 -21.50 -31.89 6.99
C THR A 20 -22.62 -32.06 5.97
N ALA A 21 -23.04 -30.94 5.36
CA ALA A 21 -23.99 -30.99 4.25
C ALA A 21 -23.43 -31.88 3.12
N LYS A 22 -24.30 -32.69 2.49
CA LYS A 22 -23.93 -33.56 1.36
C LYS A 22 -23.24 -32.74 0.25
N PRO A 23 -22.17 -33.25 -0.39
CA PRO A 23 -21.49 -32.54 -1.47
C PRO A 23 -22.47 -32.35 -2.64
N ARG A 24 -22.60 -31.09 -3.09
CA ARG A 24 -23.42 -30.74 -4.27
C ARG A 24 -22.86 -31.46 -5.50
N ALA A 25 -23.75 -31.95 -6.37
CA ALA A 25 -23.38 -32.63 -7.61
C ALA A 25 -22.41 -31.76 -8.44
N PRO A 26 -21.34 -32.35 -9.05
CA PRO A 26 -20.38 -31.61 -9.86
C PRO A 26 -21.07 -30.91 -11.04
N LEU A 27 -20.78 -29.62 -11.25
CA LEU A 27 -21.30 -28.86 -12.38
C LEU A 27 -20.80 -29.45 -13.71
N GLY A 28 -21.72 -29.55 -14.68
CA GLY A 28 -21.40 -30.01 -16.03
C GLY A 28 -20.43 -29.07 -16.77
N PRO A 29 -19.74 -29.55 -17.82
CA PRO A 29 -18.77 -28.75 -18.57
C PRO A 29 -19.39 -27.50 -19.20
N GLU A 30 -20.63 -27.57 -19.70
CA GLU A 30 -21.33 -26.40 -20.26
C GLU A 30 -21.68 -25.37 -19.19
N GLN A 31 -22.21 -25.81 -18.04
CA GLN A 31 -22.49 -24.93 -16.89
C GLN A 31 -21.22 -24.26 -16.34
N LYS A 32 -20.06 -24.92 -16.46
CA LYS A 32 -18.76 -24.33 -16.11
C LYS A 32 -18.34 -23.28 -17.14
N ARG A 33 -18.55 -23.52 -18.44
CA ARG A 33 -18.26 -22.56 -19.52
C ARG A 33 -19.13 -21.30 -19.39
N GLU A 34 -20.45 -21.45 -19.26
CA GLU A 34 -21.38 -20.32 -19.08
C GLU A 34 -21.03 -19.49 -17.83
N ARG A 35 -20.70 -20.16 -16.71
CA ARG A 35 -20.25 -19.45 -15.50
C ARG A 35 -18.93 -18.72 -15.70
N ARG A 36 -18.04 -19.25 -16.53
CA ARG A 36 -16.76 -18.59 -16.84
C ARG A 36 -17.01 -17.37 -17.71
N GLU A 37 -17.79 -17.50 -18.79
CA GLU A 37 -18.15 -16.39 -19.67
C GLU A 37 -18.90 -15.29 -18.92
N ALA A 38 -19.84 -15.65 -18.04
CA ALA A 38 -20.55 -14.68 -17.19
C ALA A 38 -19.63 -13.98 -16.19
N ARG A 39 -18.60 -14.69 -15.68
CA ARG A 39 -17.58 -14.09 -14.80
C ARG A 39 -16.66 -13.14 -15.57
N GLU A 40 -16.22 -13.55 -16.76
CA GLU A 40 -15.37 -12.73 -17.64
C GLU A 40 -16.12 -11.46 -18.04
N SER A 41 -17.36 -11.56 -18.53
CA SER A 41 -18.19 -10.39 -18.86
C SER A 41 -18.45 -9.48 -17.64
N LYS A 42 -18.67 -10.05 -16.46
CA LYS A 42 -18.80 -9.25 -15.23
C LYS A 42 -17.49 -8.53 -14.89
N GLN A 43 -16.36 -9.21 -15.04
CA GLN A 43 -15.05 -8.63 -14.76
C GLN A 43 -14.73 -7.50 -15.73
N GLU A 44 -14.98 -7.69 -17.03
CA GLU A 44 -14.82 -6.65 -18.06
C GLU A 44 -15.65 -5.40 -17.74
N ARG A 45 -16.90 -5.57 -17.28
CA ARG A 45 -17.74 -4.44 -16.86
C ARG A 45 -17.18 -3.72 -15.64
N ILE A 46 -16.62 -4.46 -14.69
CA ILE A 46 -15.97 -3.87 -13.50
C ILE A 46 -14.73 -3.09 -13.94
N ASP A 47 -13.88 -3.69 -14.76
CA ASP A 47 -12.63 -3.08 -15.22
C ASP A 47 -12.90 -1.82 -16.06
N ALA A 48 -13.93 -1.84 -16.91
CA ALA A 48 -14.39 -0.66 -17.65
C ALA A 48 -14.88 0.46 -16.72
N ALA A 49 -15.69 0.12 -15.71
CA ALA A 49 -16.20 1.09 -14.75
C ALA A 49 -15.07 1.71 -13.90
N VAL A 50 -14.11 0.89 -13.45
CA VAL A 50 -12.93 1.37 -12.70
C VAL A 50 -12.05 2.26 -13.58
N SER A 51 -11.85 1.89 -14.84
CA SER A 51 -11.07 2.70 -15.79
C SER A 51 -11.73 4.05 -16.08
N ALA A 52 -13.05 4.07 -16.28
CA ALA A 52 -13.82 5.30 -16.45
C ALA A 52 -13.70 6.21 -15.22
N TRP A 53 -13.93 5.65 -14.02
CA TRP A 53 -13.78 6.39 -12.77
C TRP A 53 -12.36 6.98 -12.60
N PHE A 54 -11.32 6.21 -12.93
CA PHE A 54 -9.94 6.69 -12.86
C PHE A 54 -9.71 7.86 -13.82
N SER A 55 -10.15 7.73 -15.08
CA SER A 55 -10.06 8.79 -16.09
C SER A 55 -10.79 10.08 -15.64
N ASP A 56 -12.01 9.94 -15.12
CA ASP A 56 -12.80 11.08 -14.63
C ASP A 56 -12.12 11.78 -13.45
N THR A 57 -11.50 11.01 -12.56
CA THR A 57 -10.77 11.54 -11.40
C THR A 57 -9.52 12.31 -11.82
N MET A 58 -8.79 11.83 -12.84
CA MET A 58 -7.64 12.55 -13.40
C MET A 58 -8.09 13.83 -14.12
N ALA A 59 -9.14 13.76 -14.94
CA ALA A 59 -9.68 14.95 -15.61
C ALA A 59 -10.19 16.00 -14.61
N LEU A 60 -10.77 15.58 -13.48
CA LEU A 60 -11.18 16.48 -12.41
C LEU A 60 -9.98 17.13 -11.72
N ALA A 61 -8.90 16.38 -11.47
CA ALA A 61 -7.68 16.92 -10.89
C ALA A 61 -7.04 17.99 -11.79
N ASP A 62 -7.02 17.78 -13.10
CA ASP A 62 -6.54 18.76 -14.07
C ASP A 62 -7.42 20.03 -14.08
N LYS A 63 -8.73 19.89 -13.95
CA LYS A 63 -9.64 21.06 -13.84
C LYS A 63 -9.37 21.86 -12.56
N LEU A 64 -9.24 21.20 -11.43
CA LEU A 64 -8.93 21.84 -10.15
C LEU A 64 -7.53 22.48 -10.15
N ALA A 65 -6.57 21.88 -10.85
CA ALA A 65 -5.24 22.46 -11.07
C ALA A 65 -5.33 23.84 -11.73
N VAL A 66 -6.13 23.96 -12.78
CA VAL A 66 -6.37 25.24 -13.47
C VAL A 66 -7.13 26.21 -12.59
N GLU A 67 -8.18 25.75 -11.90
CA GLU A 67 -9.03 26.61 -11.06
C GLU A 67 -8.28 27.24 -9.88
N PHE A 68 -7.38 26.48 -9.25
CA PHE A 68 -6.67 26.90 -8.04
C PHE A 68 -5.21 27.30 -8.28
N ASP A 69 -4.74 27.35 -9.53
CA ASP A 69 -3.35 27.62 -9.92
C ASP A 69 -2.34 26.71 -9.17
N MET A 70 -2.65 25.41 -9.16
CA MET A 70 -1.83 24.39 -8.50
C MET A 70 -1.46 23.27 -9.48
N GLN A 71 -0.44 22.48 -9.15
CA GLN A 71 -0.03 21.34 -10.00
C GLN A 71 -1.06 20.20 -9.92
N PRO A 72 -1.48 19.55 -11.04
CA PRO A 72 -2.41 18.40 -11.01
C PRO A 72 -1.99 17.27 -10.08
N LYS A 73 -0.67 17.03 -9.98
CA LYS A 73 -0.07 16.07 -9.04
C LYS A 73 -0.54 16.28 -7.59
N TYR A 74 -0.75 17.53 -7.17
CA TYR A 74 -1.26 17.85 -5.83
C TYR A 74 -2.65 17.24 -5.61
N PHE A 75 -3.57 17.39 -6.57
CA PHE A 75 -4.93 16.85 -6.49
C PHE A 75 -4.97 15.33 -6.68
N HIS A 76 -4.10 14.76 -7.52
CA HIS A 76 -3.95 13.30 -7.62
C HIS A 76 -3.56 12.68 -6.27
N GLU A 77 -2.54 13.23 -5.62
CA GLU A 77 -2.14 12.78 -4.28
C GLU A 77 -3.30 12.91 -3.29
N LEU A 78 -4.09 13.99 -3.40
CA LEU A 78 -5.25 14.26 -2.55
C LEU A 78 -6.35 13.21 -2.70
N PHE A 79 -6.72 12.87 -3.93
CA PHE A 79 -7.75 11.88 -4.21
C PHE A 79 -7.35 10.47 -3.78
N PHE A 80 -6.12 10.05 -4.11
CA PHE A 80 -5.68 8.68 -3.81
C PHE A 80 -5.30 8.46 -2.34
N GLN A 81 -4.73 9.46 -1.67
CA GLN A 81 -4.48 9.36 -0.21
C GLN A 81 -5.76 9.55 0.60
N GLY A 82 -6.72 10.32 0.08
CA GLY A 82 -8.07 10.41 0.65
C GLY A 82 -8.75 9.05 0.70
N GLY A 83 -8.59 8.21 -0.33
CA GLY A 83 -9.15 6.86 -0.39
C GLY A 83 -8.71 5.95 0.77
N ALA A 84 -7.42 5.97 1.15
CA ALA A 84 -6.92 5.19 2.30
C ALA A 84 -7.56 5.63 3.63
N ARG A 85 -7.90 6.91 3.77
CA ARG A 85 -8.64 7.44 4.93
C ARG A 85 -10.13 7.11 4.89
N MET A 86 -10.73 6.98 3.71
CA MET A 86 -12.13 6.56 3.54
C MET A 86 -12.31 5.08 3.87
N VAL A 87 -11.36 4.21 3.49
CA VAL A 87 -11.42 2.76 3.81
C VAL A 87 -11.26 2.51 5.32
N THR A 88 -10.56 3.39 6.04
CA THR A 88 -10.45 3.34 7.51
C THR A 88 -11.55 4.13 8.22
N HIS A 89 -12.66 4.43 7.55
CA HIS A 89 -13.86 4.97 8.17
C HIS A 89 -14.42 3.94 9.16
N GLN A 90 -14.04 4.09 10.44
CA GLN A 90 -14.74 3.40 11.51
C GLN A 90 -16.13 4.03 11.63
N GLU A 91 -17.13 3.31 11.15
CA GLU A 91 -18.56 3.66 11.23
C GLU A 91 -19.01 3.83 12.68
N HIS A 92 -18.40 3.08 13.60
CA HIS A 92 -18.70 3.15 15.03
C HIS A 92 -17.55 3.77 15.82
N VAL A 93 -17.79 4.95 16.39
CA VAL A 93 -16.86 5.63 17.29
C VAL A 93 -17.19 5.22 18.72
N ASN A 94 -16.20 4.71 19.44
CA ASN A 94 -16.36 4.41 20.87
C ASN A 94 -16.57 5.72 21.67
N PRO A 95 -17.65 5.86 22.47
CA PRO A 95 -17.89 7.05 23.29
C PRO A 95 -16.72 7.44 24.20
N TYR A 96 -15.98 6.45 24.69
CA TYR A 96 -14.79 6.68 25.51
C TYR A 96 -13.66 7.38 24.74
N ASN A 97 -13.50 7.06 23.45
CA ASN A 97 -12.49 7.71 22.61
C ASN A 97 -12.92 9.13 22.23
N ALA A 98 -14.23 9.37 22.02
CA ALA A 98 -14.78 10.70 21.82
C ALA A 98 -14.51 11.59 23.05
N PHE A 99 -14.85 11.10 24.25
CA PHE A 99 -14.60 11.78 25.52
C PHE A 99 -13.13 12.16 25.73
N LYS A 100 -12.20 11.21 25.55
CA LYS A 100 -10.75 11.48 25.67
C LYS A 100 -10.28 12.55 24.68
N SER A 101 -10.82 12.56 23.46
CA SER A 101 -10.45 13.53 22.45
C SER A 101 -10.89 14.95 22.83
N GLU A 102 -12.08 15.11 23.43
CA GLU A 102 -12.60 16.38 23.94
C GLU A 102 -11.76 16.86 25.12
N LYS A 103 -11.51 16.00 26.11
CA LYS A 103 -10.63 16.34 27.25
C LYS A 103 -9.20 16.68 26.84
N ALA A 104 -8.65 15.99 25.85
CA ALA A 104 -7.32 16.31 25.32
C ALA A 104 -7.30 17.66 24.57
N ALA A 105 -8.42 18.10 23.99
CA ALA A 105 -8.54 19.45 23.44
C ALA A 105 -8.59 20.48 24.57
N GLU A 106 -9.46 20.28 25.57
CA GLU A 106 -9.57 21.18 26.73
C GLU A 106 -8.26 21.33 27.51
N CYS A 107 -7.47 20.26 27.65
CA CYS A 107 -6.16 20.33 28.31
C CYS A 107 -5.18 21.15 27.46
N ARG A 108 -5.19 21.00 26.13
CA ARG A 108 -4.34 21.78 25.22
C ARG A 108 -4.69 23.26 25.23
N ASP A 109 -5.97 23.61 25.30
CA ASP A 109 -6.43 25.01 25.38
C ASP A 109 -5.99 25.66 26.70
N ARG A 110 -5.81 24.85 27.76
CA ARG A 110 -5.23 25.25 29.05
C ARG A 110 -3.69 25.27 29.06
N GLY A 111 -3.04 24.88 27.97
CA GLY A 111 -1.58 24.77 27.88
C GLY A 111 -0.99 23.48 28.48
N GLU A 112 -1.83 22.53 28.89
CA GLU A 112 -1.42 21.26 29.49
C GLU A 112 -1.44 20.13 28.43
N ALA A 113 -0.27 19.74 27.93
CA ALA A 113 -0.15 18.59 27.04
C ALA A 113 -0.09 17.28 27.85
N LYS A 114 -1.25 16.66 28.10
CA LYS A 114 -1.34 15.34 28.77
C LYS A 114 -1.28 14.18 27.77
N ASN A 115 -0.55 13.13 28.12
CA ASN A 115 -0.50 11.89 27.34
C ASN A 115 -1.74 11.01 27.59
N ALA A 116 -2.06 10.10 26.67
CA ALA A 116 -3.27 9.26 26.77
C ALA A 116 -3.40 8.46 28.09
N PRO A 117 -2.32 7.90 28.69
CA PRO A 117 -2.43 7.26 30.00
C PRO A 117 -2.74 8.22 31.15
N GLN A 118 -2.22 9.44 31.11
CA GLN A 118 -2.49 10.48 32.12
C GLN A 118 -3.94 10.96 32.03
N LEU A 119 -4.44 11.18 30.81
CA LEU A 119 -5.85 11.47 30.54
C LEU A 119 -6.78 10.37 31.04
N HIS A 120 -6.37 9.10 30.94
CA HIS A 120 -7.13 8.01 31.52
C HIS A 120 -7.14 8.09 33.05
N ALA A 121 -5.97 8.21 33.69
CA ALA A 121 -5.87 8.27 35.14
C ALA A 121 -6.70 9.42 35.75
N ASP A 122 -6.63 10.61 35.15
CA ASP A 122 -7.23 11.83 35.70
C ASP A 122 -8.76 11.90 35.49
N TYR A 123 -9.27 11.35 34.37
CA TYR A 123 -10.65 11.60 33.93
C TYR A 123 -11.49 10.31 33.75
N HIS A 124 -10.98 9.15 34.15
CA HIS A 124 -11.72 7.87 34.00
C HIS A 124 -12.98 7.81 34.87
N GLU A 125 -12.93 8.36 36.09
CA GLU A 125 -14.10 8.41 36.98
C GLU A 125 -15.17 9.36 36.45
N GLU A 126 -14.76 10.51 35.89
CA GLU A 126 -15.65 11.46 35.24
C GLU A 126 -16.41 10.77 34.10
N TYR A 127 -15.72 10.01 33.24
CA TYR A 127 -16.39 9.24 32.18
C TYR A 127 -17.37 8.18 32.72
N ARG A 128 -17.04 7.52 33.84
CA ARG A 128 -17.95 6.55 34.46
C ARG A 128 -19.21 7.18 35.01
N SER A 129 -19.14 8.42 35.49
CA SER A 129 -20.29 9.17 35.99
C SER A 129 -21.25 9.67 34.91
N LEU A 130 -20.81 9.71 33.64
CA LEU A 130 -21.66 10.14 32.54
C LEU A 130 -22.81 9.16 32.28
N THR A 131 -23.98 9.73 32.06
CA THR A 131 -25.18 9.03 31.60
C THR A 131 -25.01 8.53 30.15
N MET A 132 -25.92 7.65 29.71
CA MET A 132 -25.89 7.15 28.33
C MET A 132 -26.17 8.27 27.32
N GLU A 133 -27.12 9.16 27.62
CA GLU A 133 -27.48 10.29 26.77
C GLU A 133 -26.30 11.26 26.55
N GLU A 134 -25.53 11.53 27.60
CA GLU A 134 -24.33 12.37 27.51
C GLU A 134 -23.22 11.71 26.68
N LYS A 135 -23.09 10.38 26.77
CA LYS A 135 -22.14 9.60 25.96
C LYS A 135 -22.50 9.64 24.48
N ASP A 136 -23.78 9.55 24.15
CA ASP A 136 -24.25 9.64 22.77
C ASP A 136 -24.07 11.07 22.21
N ALA A 137 -24.38 12.09 23.02
CA ALA A 137 -24.14 13.49 22.65
C ALA A 137 -22.64 13.78 22.43
N LEU A 138 -21.75 13.17 23.21
CA LEU A 138 -20.30 13.25 23.01
C LEU A 138 -19.88 12.66 21.67
N VAL A 139 -20.43 11.50 21.29
CA VAL A 139 -20.16 10.89 19.97
C VAL A 139 -20.65 11.80 18.86
N GLU A 140 -21.84 12.38 18.98
CA GLU A 140 -22.41 13.27 17.96
C GLU A 140 -21.57 14.55 17.78
N ARG A 141 -21.19 15.21 18.89
CA ARG A 141 -20.29 16.37 18.84
C ARG A 141 -18.95 16.02 18.23
N TRP A 142 -18.39 14.87 18.60
CA TRP A 142 -17.13 14.41 18.05
C TRP A 142 -17.22 14.15 16.54
N LEU A 143 -18.31 13.54 16.06
CA LEU A 143 -18.55 13.34 14.63
C LEU A 143 -18.70 14.67 13.88
N LYS A 144 -19.43 15.64 14.44
CA LYS A 144 -19.57 17.00 13.87
C LYS A 144 -18.21 17.73 13.79
N ASN A 145 -17.41 17.68 14.86
CA ASN A 145 -16.07 18.28 14.92
C ASN A 145 -15.08 17.55 13.99
N ARG A 146 -15.21 16.23 13.85
CA ARG A 146 -14.41 15.46 12.91
C ARG A 146 -14.75 15.81 11.47
N ASN A 147 -16.04 15.81 11.11
CA ASN A 147 -16.49 16.11 9.75
C ASN A 147 -16.14 17.54 9.31
N SER A 148 -16.23 18.51 10.22
CA SER A 148 -15.77 19.89 9.97
C SER A 148 -14.25 20.03 9.88
N SER A 149 -13.50 19.15 10.55
CA SER A 149 -12.03 19.11 10.48
C SER A 149 -11.46 18.19 9.38
N VAL A 150 -12.31 17.51 8.58
CA VAL A 150 -11.91 16.89 7.31
C VAL A 150 -11.68 17.98 6.26
N SER A 151 -10.87 18.98 6.59
CA SER A 151 -10.11 19.67 5.55
C SER A 151 -9.10 18.66 5.03
N LEU A 152 -8.88 18.67 3.71
CA LEU A 152 -7.89 17.87 3.01
C LEU A 152 -6.49 18.28 3.49
N ARG A 153 -6.10 17.77 4.66
CA ARG A 153 -4.87 18.14 5.36
C ARG A 153 -3.70 17.74 4.47
N ARG A 154 -2.91 18.72 4.02
CA ARG A 154 -1.75 18.51 3.15
C ARG A 154 -0.95 17.29 3.59
N ALA A 155 -0.64 16.42 2.63
CA ALA A 155 0.14 15.22 2.83
C ALA A 155 1.56 15.55 3.31
N THR A 156 1.75 15.68 4.62
CA THR A 156 3.08 15.91 5.18
C THR A 156 4.02 14.75 4.81
N PRO A 157 5.33 14.97 4.61
CA PRO A 157 6.30 13.91 4.37
C PRO A 157 6.21 12.79 5.41
N ARG A 158 5.98 13.15 6.69
CA ARG A 158 5.77 12.20 7.79
C ARG A 158 4.52 11.32 7.59
N ALA A 159 3.42 11.89 7.11
CA ALA A 159 2.21 11.13 6.80
C ALA A 159 2.45 10.14 5.64
N LYS A 160 3.19 10.56 4.60
CA LYS A 160 3.59 9.68 3.48
C LYS A 160 4.44 8.50 3.97
N ILE A 161 5.44 8.77 4.83
CA ILE A 161 6.29 7.71 5.43
C ILE A 161 5.47 6.75 6.29
N GLN A 162 4.52 7.26 7.09
CA GLN A 162 3.65 6.44 7.91
C GLN A 162 2.76 5.52 7.07
N ASP A 163 2.25 6.04 5.95
CA ASP A 163 1.43 5.27 5.01
C ASP A 163 2.24 4.13 4.38
N VAL A 164 3.43 4.43 3.85
CA VAL A 164 4.36 3.41 3.33
C VAL A 164 4.68 2.35 4.40
N SER A 165 4.94 2.77 5.64
CA SER A 165 5.23 1.84 6.74
C SER A 165 4.06 0.90 7.05
N ASN A 166 2.82 1.41 6.97
CA ASN A 166 1.62 0.61 7.16
C ASN A 166 1.42 -0.40 6.03
N ILE A 167 1.61 0.02 4.77
CA ILE A 167 1.52 -0.85 3.60
C ILE A 167 2.61 -1.94 3.64
N VAL A 168 3.86 -1.57 3.93
CA VAL A 168 4.97 -2.53 4.11
C VAL A 168 4.59 -3.59 5.14
N ARG A 169 4.04 -3.18 6.30
CA ARG A 169 3.59 -4.13 7.34
C ARG A 169 2.53 -5.10 6.80
N ASN A 170 1.53 -4.59 6.08
CA ASN A 170 0.47 -5.42 5.51
C ASN A 170 1.02 -6.41 4.47
N MET A 171 1.91 -5.95 3.58
CA MET A 171 2.57 -6.81 2.59
C MET A 171 3.38 -7.93 3.26
N LYS A 172 4.13 -7.63 4.33
CA LYS A 172 4.85 -8.64 5.11
C LYS A 172 3.89 -9.71 5.65
N LEU A 173 2.79 -9.30 6.27
CA LEU A 173 1.79 -10.23 6.81
C LEU A 173 1.18 -11.12 5.73
N LEU A 174 0.83 -10.54 4.57
CA LEU A 174 0.27 -11.29 3.45
C LEU A 174 1.26 -12.31 2.87
N MET A 175 2.52 -11.91 2.68
CA MET A 175 3.59 -12.78 2.17
C MET A 175 3.93 -13.89 3.16
N CYS A 176 4.08 -13.58 4.46
CA CYS A 176 4.27 -14.59 5.51
C CYS A 176 3.11 -15.59 5.52
N GLY A 177 1.87 -15.11 5.47
CA GLY A 177 0.69 -15.98 5.45
C GLY A 177 0.63 -16.88 4.20
N LEU A 178 1.08 -16.39 3.04
CA LEU A 178 1.14 -17.16 1.81
C LEU A 178 2.22 -18.27 1.90
N SER A 179 3.37 -17.92 2.44
CA SER A 179 4.46 -18.87 2.70
C SER A 179 4.03 -19.99 3.63
N THR A 180 3.37 -19.69 4.75
CA THR A 180 2.93 -20.73 5.69
C THR A 180 1.84 -21.63 5.12
N ARG A 181 0.91 -21.11 4.31
CA ARG A 181 -0.24 -21.90 3.80
C ARG A 181 0.08 -22.70 2.54
N VAL A 182 0.91 -22.15 1.66
CA VAL A 182 1.11 -22.68 0.30
C VAL A 182 2.58 -23.02 0.04
N GLY A 183 3.51 -22.64 0.93
CA GLY A 183 4.94 -22.83 0.71
C GLY A 183 5.53 -21.89 -0.34
N VAL A 184 4.88 -20.76 -0.61
CA VAL A 184 5.38 -19.77 -1.58
C VAL A 184 6.41 -18.87 -0.90
N GLU A 185 7.61 -18.84 -1.44
CA GLU A 185 8.66 -17.90 -1.04
C GLU A 185 8.75 -16.73 -2.03
N GLY A 186 9.18 -15.59 -1.53
CA GLY A 186 9.35 -14.39 -2.34
C GLY A 186 10.04 -13.28 -1.57
N PHE A 187 10.28 -12.18 -2.28
CA PHE A 187 10.82 -10.97 -1.71
C PHE A 187 10.27 -9.77 -2.46
N PHE A 188 10.35 -8.59 -1.86
CA PHE A 188 10.00 -7.35 -2.53
C PHE A 188 10.93 -6.21 -2.12
N CYS A 189 11.01 -5.20 -2.98
CA CYS A 189 11.67 -3.93 -2.74
C CYS A 189 10.67 -2.81 -2.99
N ILE A 190 10.52 -1.89 -2.03
CA ILE A 190 9.71 -0.69 -2.20
C ILE A 190 10.64 0.51 -2.15
N VAL A 191 10.58 1.32 -3.20
CA VAL A 191 11.33 2.56 -3.35
C VAL A 191 10.37 3.72 -3.59
N ARG A 192 10.83 4.93 -3.31
CA ARG A 192 10.10 6.14 -3.68
C ARG A 192 10.34 6.48 -5.14
N ASN A 193 9.34 7.11 -5.75
CA ASN A 193 9.39 7.65 -7.10
C ASN A 193 9.57 9.19 -7.10
N SER A 194 9.53 9.85 -5.94
CA SER A 194 9.69 11.31 -5.89
C SER A 194 10.77 11.77 -4.91
N ALA A 195 11.39 12.90 -5.26
CA ALA A 195 12.38 13.56 -4.43
C ALA A 195 11.78 14.24 -3.18
N ASP A 196 10.46 14.42 -3.14
CA ASP A 196 9.71 15.26 -2.18
C ASP A 196 9.82 14.80 -0.71
N PHE A 197 10.15 13.54 -0.49
CA PHE A 197 10.39 12.97 0.84
C PHE A 197 11.48 11.90 0.74
N HIS A 198 12.17 11.66 1.85
CA HIS A 198 13.24 10.66 1.93
C HIS A 198 12.76 9.42 2.69
N ILE A 199 12.89 8.27 2.06
CA ILE A 199 12.72 6.95 2.67
C ILE A 199 13.75 6.01 2.08
N ALA A 200 14.47 5.28 2.92
CA ALA A 200 15.40 4.26 2.46
C ALA A 200 14.64 3.10 1.80
N PRO A 201 15.18 2.48 0.73
CA PRO A 201 14.60 1.30 0.10
C PRO A 201 14.21 0.23 1.12
N GLN A 202 12.94 -0.17 1.10
CA GLN A 202 12.41 -1.15 2.05
C GLN A 202 12.47 -2.53 1.41
N TRP A 203 13.32 -3.38 1.96
CA TRP A 203 13.46 -4.77 1.55
C TRP A 203 12.70 -5.70 2.51
N PHE A 204 12.15 -6.76 1.94
CA PHE A 204 11.61 -7.87 2.70
C PHE A 204 11.83 -9.17 1.95
N PHE A 205 12.30 -10.18 2.67
CA PHE A 205 12.44 -11.55 2.20
C PHE A 205 11.59 -12.44 3.09
N THR A 206 10.84 -13.36 2.49
CA THR A 206 10.04 -14.33 3.23
C THR A 206 10.92 -15.28 4.04
N SER A 207 12.06 -15.70 3.49
CA SER A 207 13.05 -16.59 4.10
C SER A 207 14.43 -15.95 4.07
N ARG A 208 15.27 -16.23 5.07
CA ARG A 208 16.63 -15.68 5.16
C ARG A 208 17.57 -16.37 4.17
N GLU A 209 17.28 -17.62 3.88
CA GLU A 209 17.95 -18.46 2.90
C GLU A 209 17.83 -17.86 1.50
N LEU A 210 16.65 -17.33 1.16
CA LEU A 210 16.42 -16.63 -0.10
C LEU A 210 17.28 -15.37 -0.22
N GLU A 211 17.42 -14.60 0.87
CA GLU A 211 18.31 -13.43 0.89
C GLU A 211 19.77 -13.83 0.67
N GLN A 212 20.25 -14.87 1.36
CA GLN A 212 21.61 -15.39 1.21
C GLN A 212 21.88 -15.99 -0.18
N TYR A 213 20.84 -16.48 -0.84
CA TYR A 213 20.95 -17.02 -2.18
C TYR A 213 21.10 -15.94 -3.27
N MET A 214 20.63 -14.70 -3.05
CA MET A 214 20.69 -13.63 -4.07
C MET A 214 22.12 -13.32 -4.55
N PRO A 215 23.12 -13.17 -3.68
CA PRO A 215 24.52 -13.07 -4.10
C PRO A 215 24.99 -14.26 -4.93
N ILE A 216 24.55 -15.48 -4.63
CA ILE A 216 24.95 -16.68 -5.38
C ILE A 216 24.33 -16.64 -6.78
N ALA A 217 23.02 -16.39 -6.88
CA ALA A 217 22.28 -16.33 -8.13
C ALA A 217 22.82 -15.26 -9.10
N THR A 218 23.34 -14.16 -8.55
CA THR A 218 23.85 -13.02 -9.32
C THR A 218 25.37 -13.03 -9.49
N ARG A 219 26.05 -14.15 -9.19
CA ARG A 219 27.52 -14.29 -9.30
C ARG A 219 28.27 -13.24 -8.48
N LYS A 220 27.84 -13.04 -7.23
CA LYS A 220 28.37 -12.12 -6.21
C LYS A 220 28.24 -10.63 -6.54
N LYS A 221 27.39 -10.26 -7.50
CA LYS A 221 27.12 -8.84 -7.84
C LYS A 221 25.97 -8.23 -7.06
N TRP A 222 25.20 -9.03 -6.32
CA TRP A 222 24.09 -8.54 -5.53
C TRP A 222 24.56 -8.02 -4.17
N VAL A 223 24.47 -6.70 -4.02
CA VAL A 223 24.53 -6.01 -2.73
C VAL A 223 23.17 -5.37 -2.52
N THR A 224 22.38 -5.88 -1.58
CA THR A 224 20.96 -5.49 -1.38
C THR A 224 20.78 -3.98 -1.25
N ALA A 225 21.68 -3.31 -0.52
CA ALA A 225 21.65 -1.85 -0.37
C ALA A 225 21.88 -1.12 -1.70
N GLU A 226 22.93 -1.48 -2.45
CA GLU A 226 23.24 -0.85 -3.74
C GLU A 226 22.14 -1.09 -4.78
N VAL A 227 21.60 -2.31 -4.82
CA VAL A 227 20.49 -2.64 -5.71
C VAL A 227 19.28 -1.79 -5.35
N GLY A 228 18.97 -1.63 -4.07
CA GLY A 228 17.89 -0.76 -3.60
C GLY A 228 18.06 0.68 -4.08
N THR A 229 19.26 1.24 -3.90
CA THR A 229 19.57 2.61 -4.35
C THR A 229 19.50 2.77 -5.86
N LYS A 230 19.97 1.78 -6.64
CA LYS A 230 19.86 1.80 -8.11
C LYS A 230 18.41 1.74 -8.58
N VAL A 231 17.59 0.89 -7.95
CA VAL A 231 16.15 0.79 -8.23
C VAL A 231 15.43 2.08 -7.85
N GLU A 232 15.81 2.72 -6.75
CA GLU A 232 15.27 4.02 -6.34
C GLU A 232 15.63 5.12 -7.34
N ALA A 233 16.90 5.21 -7.75
CA ALA A 233 17.34 6.18 -8.76
C ALA A 233 16.60 5.98 -10.09
N PHE A 234 16.41 4.73 -10.50
CA PHE A 234 15.62 4.38 -11.68
C PHE A 234 14.15 4.80 -11.55
N ALA A 235 13.54 4.57 -10.39
CA ALA A 235 12.17 5.00 -10.13
C ALA A 235 12.05 6.52 -10.21
N VAL A 236 12.91 7.25 -9.49
CA VAL A 236 12.92 8.74 -9.50
C VAL A 236 13.16 9.33 -10.89
N ALA A 237 13.90 8.63 -11.76
CA ALA A 237 14.08 9.00 -13.17
C ALA A 237 12.83 8.77 -14.05
N GLY A 238 11.71 8.31 -13.47
CA GLY A 238 10.46 8.07 -14.18
C GLY A 238 10.32 6.67 -14.77
N CYS A 239 11.10 5.69 -14.30
CA CYS A 239 11.10 4.31 -14.80
C CYS A 239 11.35 4.19 -16.31
N ASP A 240 12.03 5.15 -16.92
CA ASP A 240 12.41 5.09 -18.33
C ASP A 240 13.74 4.35 -18.48
N VAL A 241 13.68 3.20 -19.16
CA VAL A 241 14.83 2.34 -19.40
C VAL A 241 15.84 3.04 -20.31
N LEU A 242 15.42 3.91 -21.23
CA LEU A 242 16.35 4.58 -22.13
C LEU A 242 17.10 5.73 -21.45
N SER A 243 16.43 6.51 -20.60
CA SER A 243 17.08 7.58 -19.82
C SER A 243 18.09 7.04 -18.80
N ALA A 244 17.78 5.92 -18.14
CA ALA A 244 18.70 5.27 -17.20
C ALA A 244 19.97 4.73 -17.89
N TRP A 245 19.86 4.34 -19.16
CA TRP A 245 20.99 3.84 -19.95
C TRP A 245 21.86 4.94 -20.53
N LEU A 246 21.31 6.12 -20.87
CA LEU A 246 22.08 7.28 -21.32
C LEU A 246 23.03 7.80 -20.23
N VAL A 247 22.58 7.83 -18.97
CA VAL A 247 23.43 8.21 -17.83
C VAL A 247 24.54 7.17 -17.59
N PHE A 248 24.25 5.88 -17.78
CA PHE A 248 25.24 4.80 -17.63
C PHE A 248 26.26 4.74 -18.80
N LEU A 249 25.82 5.10 -20.01
CA LEU A 249 26.64 5.11 -21.23
C LEU A 249 27.63 6.28 -21.27
N LEU A 250 27.26 7.43 -20.71
CA LEU A 250 28.15 8.60 -20.62
C LEU A 250 29.37 8.34 -19.70
N ASP A 251 29.23 7.44 -18.72
CA ASP A 251 30.29 7.16 -17.73
C ASP A 251 31.19 5.95 -18.10
N SER A 252 30.80 5.14 -19.09
CA SER A 252 31.40 3.79 -19.28
C SER A 252 32.10 3.52 -20.61
N GLY A 253 32.00 4.35 -21.65
CA GLY A 253 32.81 4.18 -22.87
C GLY A 253 32.66 2.85 -23.64
N TYR A 254 31.53 2.13 -23.52
CA TYR A 254 31.29 0.84 -24.19
C TYR A 254 30.23 0.95 -25.30
N THR A 255 30.65 1.31 -26.51
CA THR A 255 29.77 1.35 -27.70
C THR A 255 29.49 -0.03 -28.31
N ASN A 256 30.37 -1.01 -28.10
CA ASN A 256 30.25 -2.35 -28.70
C ASN A 256 29.18 -3.24 -28.05
N ALA A 257 28.73 -2.95 -26.83
CA ALA A 257 27.71 -3.73 -26.13
C ALA A 257 26.28 -3.52 -26.70
N ILE A 258 26.04 -2.42 -27.42
CA ILE A 258 24.74 -2.07 -27.99
C ILE A 258 24.38 -3.00 -29.15
N ILE A 259 25.35 -3.43 -29.96
CA ILE A 259 25.13 -4.31 -31.11
C ILE A 259 24.71 -5.72 -30.65
N ASP A 260 25.15 -6.17 -29.47
CA ASP A 260 24.85 -7.51 -28.96
C ASP A 260 23.50 -7.64 -28.26
N LEU A 261 22.89 -6.52 -27.83
CA LEU A 261 21.57 -6.52 -27.18
C LEU A 261 20.40 -6.51 -28.20
N LEU A 262 20.67 -6.20 -29.47
CA LEU A 262 19.68 -6.22 -30.54
C LEU A 262 19.43 -7.67 -30.95
N ARG A 263 18.32 -8.24 -30.47
CA ARG A 263 17.95 -9.66 -30.60
C ARG A 263 17.83 -10.15 -32.04
N THR A 264 17.61 -9.26 -33.01
CA THR A 264 17.44 -9.63 -34.42
C THR A 264 18.40 -8.86 -35.31
N SER A 265 18.90 -9.52 -36.35
CA SER A 265 19.78 -8.93 -37.37
C SER A 265 19.17 -7.69 -38.03
N LYS A 266 17.84 -7.65 -38.16
CA LYS A 266 17.10 -6.50 -38.68
C LYS A 266 17.25 -5.26 -37.80
N GLN A 267 17.08 -5.41 -36.49
CA GLN A 267 17.25 -4.31 -35.54
C GLN A 267 18.69 -3.78 -35.52
N LYS A 268 19.69 -4.68 -35.65
CA LYS A 268 21.10 -4.29 -35.83
C LYS A 268 21.32 -3.45 -37.08
N ALA A 269 20.77 -3.88 -38.20
CA ALA A 269 20.92 -3.18 -39.48
C ALA A 269 20.22 -1.83 -39.50
N ASP A 270 19.03 -1.72 -38.91
CA ASP A 270 18.27 -0.47 -38.87
C ASP A 270 18.95 0.57 -37.97
N TYR A 271 19.53 0.14 -36.85
CA TYR A 271 20.34 0.99 -35.97
C TYR A 271 21.59 1.53 -36.67
N LEU A 272 22.35 0.67 -37.37
CA LEU A 272 23.54 1.09 -38.13
C LEU A 272 23.18 2.05 -39.27
N LYS A 273 22.06 1.82 -39.95
CA LYS A 273 21.57 2.72 -41.02
C LYS A 273 21.16 4.09 -40.47
N ALA A 274 20.57 4.15 -39.27
CA ALA A 274 20.20 5.42 -38.64
C ALA A 274 21.45 6.26 -38.34
N GLY A 275 22.49 5.67 -37.73
CA GLY A 275 23.75 6.37 -37.45
C GLY A 275 24.48 6.86 -38.71
N ILE A 276 24.44 6.09 -39.81
CA ILE A 276 25.01 6.53 -41.11
C ILE A 276 24.22 7.71 -41.69
N ARG A 277 22.89 7.72 -41.56
CA ARG A 277 22.05 8.84 -42.04
C ARG A 277 22.29 10.12 -41.27
N GLU A 278 22.42 10.04 -39.95
CA GLU A 278 22.74 11.19 -39.10
C GLU A 278 24.13 11.75 -39.40
N GLY A 279 25.15 10.89 -39.51
CA GLY A 279 26.50 11.33 -39.87
C GLY A 279 26.64 11.88 -41.30
N LEU A 280 25.77 11.47 -42.23
CA LEU A 280 25.68 12.08 -43.56
C LEU A 280 24.97 13.44 -43.53
N ALA A 281 23.93 13.59 -42.71
CA ALA A 281 23.23 14.86 -42.53
C ALA A 281 24.11 15.93 -41.89
N GLU A 282 24.96 15.54 -40.93
CA GLU A 282 25.91 16.42 -40.25
C GLU A 282 27.06 16.88 -41.17
N LYS A 283 27.46 16.06 -42.15
CA LYS A 283 28.48 16.41 -43.15
C LYS A 283 27.97 17.21 -44.34
N LEU A 284 26.65 17.26 -44.52
CA LEU A 284 25.98 18.01 -45.60
C LEU A 284 25.42 19.36 -45.11
N SER A 285 25.54 19.65 -43.81
CA SER A 285 25.32 20.95 -43.19
C SER A 285 26.64 21.72 -43.04
#